data_AF-A0A819MY43-F1
#
_entry.id   AF-A0A819MY43-F1
#
_cell.length_a   1.000
_cell.length_b   1.000
_cell.length_c   1.000
_cell.angle_alpha   90.00
_cell.angle_beta   90.00
_cell.angle_gamma   90.00
#
_symmetry.space_group_name_H-M   'P 1'
#
loop_
_entity.id
_entity.type
_entity.pdbx_description
1 polymer ?
#
loop_
_entity_poly.entity_id
_entity_poly.type
_entity_poly.pdbx_seq_one_letter_code
_entity_poly.pdbx_strand_id
1 'polypeptide(L)'
;PDELQKALDLIRVGKITVNDASKHYHILIVTLYSRLSGLRGSGKPGAKTILSNEEEKFLIYVIQKYQEWQYPLSRSDFISIARTFMIQLNKPNISDYSSLHCWFDHLHKVLFDLNLLDRPEAIYNVDELAFGDDPGRKQVIIKRNSKFATCIQGGSGKSYTTLLICISASGKFLPPYIIYRAHRLFDVWIPRNGFLSSRYNATSSGWNEEPVFFDWLCNHFVPAVKTVKKPMVLLMDGYHSHLSTRIIKYSMDHGIHLECLPPHTTNILQPLDVLTLSKMKRSWRELLSNHYKETNAETLTKQKFALLISNLFKNHLLSAHCSSGFSKAGVYPFDKRATSKEKLLQSATTSESNTSLFQSNTTDKIEDKTSSNTNVVNLRRSSSCPNPSSEDIK
;
A
#
# COMPACT_ATOMS: atom_id res chain seq x y z
N PRO A 1 27.71 -14.82 -17.61
CA PRO A 1 28.23 -13.50 -18.04
C PRO A 1 29.04 -13.60 -19.34
N ASP A 2 29.96 -14.57 -19.40
CA ASP A 2 30.87 -14.76 -20.53
C ASP A 2 30.17 -15.19 -21.83
N GLU A 3 29.12 -16.01 -21.75
CA GLU A 3 28.38 -16.47 -22.94
C GLU A 3 27.54 -15.34 -23.58
N LEU A 4 26.98 -14.44 -22.78
CA LEU A 4 26.26 -13.27 -23.28
C LEU A 4 27.20 -12.32 -24.01
N GLN A 5 28.41 -12.10 -23.48
CA GLN A 5 29.38 -11.22 -24.13
C GLN A 5 29.87 -11.83 -25.45
N LYS A 6 30.20 -13.13 -25.47
CA LYS A 6 30.56 -13.86 -26.70
C LYS A 6 29.45 -13.81 -27.76
N ALA A 7 28.19 -14.00 -27.36
CA ALA A 7 27.06 -13.90 -28.27
C ALA A 7 26.91 -12.48 -28.85
N LEU A 8 27.05 -11.44 -28.02
CA LEU A 8 26.97 -10.05 -28.46
C LEU A 8 28.11 -9.67 -29.41
N ASP A 9 29.33 -10.14 -29.15
CA ASP A 9 30.49 -9.84 -29.98
C ASP A 9 30.37 -10.51 -31.36
N LEU A 10 29.89 -11.76 -31.43
CA LEU A 10 29.62 -12.44 -32.70
C LEU A 10 28.50 -11.79 -33.51
N ILE A 11 27.46 -11.26 -32.84
CA ILE A 11 26.41 -10.48 -33.50
C ILE A 11 26.97 -9.15 -34.04
N ARG A 12 27.80 -8.44 -33.25
CA ARG A 12 28.40 -7.15 -33.64
C ARG A 12 29.34 -7.27 -34.83
N VAL A 13 30.07 -8.37 -34.93
CA VAL A 13 30.95 -8.68 -36.06
C VAL A 13 30.16 -9.23 -37.27
N GLY A 14 28.84 -9.42 -37.14
CA GLY A 14 27.95 -9.86 -38.22
C GLY A 14 28.07 -11.35 -38.56
N LYS A 15 28.69 -12.16 -37.70
CA LYS A 15 28.90 -13.60 -37.96
C LYS A 15 27.63 -14.44 -37.75
N ILE A 16 26.75 -14.01 -36.85
CA ILE A 16 25.48 -14.70 -36.54
C ILE A 16 24.37 -13.68 -36.36
N THR A 17 23.13 -14.06 -36.71
CA THR A 17 21.97 -13.21 -36.45
C THR A 17 21.56 -13.26 -34.97
N VAL A 18 20.78 -12.28 -34.51
CA VAL A 18 20.23 -12.27 -33.13
C VAL A 18 19.39 -13.52 -32.86
N ASN A 19 18.66 -14.02 -33.86
CA ASN A 19 17.87 -15.26 -33.73
C ASN A 19 18.75 -16.50 -33.59
N ASP A 20 19.84 -16.58 -34.37
CA ASP A 20 20.76 -17.72 -34.29
C ASP A 20 21.53 -17.71 -32.98
N ALA A 21 21.95 -16.52 -32.51
CA ALA A 21 22.58 -16.35 -31.21
C ALA A 21 21.63 -16.75 -30.06
N SER A 22 20.35 -16.38 -30.14
CA SER A 22 19.35 -16.75 -29.13
C SER A 22 19.19 -18.26 -29.01
N LYS A 23 19.12 -18.96 -30.16
CA LYS A 23 19.00 -20.42 -30.19
C LYS A 23 20.26 -21.11 -29.71
N HIS A 24 21.43 -20.64 -30.14
CA HIS A 24 22.71 -21.28 -29.85
C HIS A 24 23.20 -21.08 -28.41
N TYR A 25 22.98 -19.88 -27.85
CA TYR A 25 23.43 -19.55 -26.49
C TYR A 25 22.29 -19.61 -25.45
N HIS A 26 21.07 -19.98 -25.86
CA HIS A 26 19.86 -20.01 -25.02
C HIS A 26 19.58 -18.67 -24.30
N ILE A 27 19.89 -17.55 -24.95
CA ILE A 27 19.65 -16.21 -24.42
C ILE A 27 18.39 -15.65 -25.08
N LEU A 28 17.47 -15.08 -24.29
CA LEU A 28 16.27 -14.44 -24.83
C LEU A 28 16.61 -13.35 -25.84
N ILE A 29 15.94 -13.35 -26.99
CA ILE A 29 16.07 -12.36 -28.07
C ILE A 29 15.98 -10.92 -27.53
N VAL A 30 15.03 -10.67 -26.61
CA VAL A 30 14.81 -9.36 -25.99
C VAL A 30 16.02 -8.89 -25.19
N THR A 31 16.72 -9.81 -24.50
CA THR A 31 17.94 -9.51 -23.75
C THR A 31 19.09 -9.13 -24.70
N LEU A 32 19.22 -9.81 -25.84
CA LEU A 32 20.23 -9.48 -26.85
C LEU A 32 19.97 -8.10 -27.47
N TYR A 33 18.74 -7.82 -27.90
CA TYR A 33 18.37 -6.50 -28.42
C TYR A 33 18.55 -5.38 -27.39
N SER A 34 18.15 -5.61 -26.14
CA SER A 34 18.30 -4.63 -25.05
C SER A 34 19.77 -4.30 -24.76
N ARG A 35 20.68 -5.27 -24.90
CA ARG A 35 22.13 -5.07 -24.72
C ARG A 35 22.81 -4.46 -25.95
N LEU A 36 22.34 -4.76 -27.16
CA LEU A 36 22.83 -4.14 -28.40
C LEU A 36 22.41 -2.67 -28.54
N SER A 37 21.20 -2.33 -28.09
CA SER A 37 20.63 -0.97 -28.11
C SER A 37 21.12 -0.06 -26.98
N GLY A 38 21.95 -0.56 -26.06
CA GLY A 38 22.53 0.24 -24.98
C GLY A 38 21.57 0.62 -23.85
N LEU A 39 20.31 0.17 -23.87
CA LEU A 39 19.28 0.49 -22.86
C LEU A 39 19.61 0.00 -21.44
N ARG A 40 20.55 -0.94 -21.29
CA ARG A 40 21.06 -1.41 -19.99
C ARG A 40 22.59 -1.41 -20.02
N GLY A 41 23.21 -0.41 -19.37
CA GLY A 41 24.66 -0.27 -19.26
C GLY A 41 25.36 -1.56 -18.82
N SER A 42 26.61 -1.75 -19.28
CA SER A 42 27.43 -2.95 -19.09
C SER A 42 27.90 -3.19 -17.64
N GLY A 43 27.42 -2.43 -16.65
CA GLY A 43 28.09 -2.31 -15.35
C GLY A 43 27.51 -3.07 -14.16
N LYS A 44 26.29 -3.62 -14.20
CA LYS A 44 25.75 -4.35 -13.04
C LYS A 44 24.96 -5.58 -13.48
N PRO A 45 25.49 -6.82 -13.34
CA PRO A 45 24.62 -7.99 -13.30
C PRO A 45 23.58 -7.78 -12.19
N GLY A 46 22.37 -8.31 -12.38
CA GLY A 46 21.33 -8.25 -11.36
C GLY A 46 21.84 -8.83 -10.02
N ALA A 47 21.06 -8.64 -8.96
CA ALA A 47 21.38 -9.24 -7.66
C ALA A 47 21.76 -10.72 -7.82
N LYS A 48 22.82 -11.14 -7.13
CA LYS A 48 23.31 -12.52 -7.16
C LYS A 48 22.15 -13.45 -6.80
N THR A 49 21.89 -14.47 -7.63
CA THR A 49 20.86 -15.47 -7.34
C THR A 49 21.19 -16.16 -6.01
N ILE A 50 20.18 -16.31 -5.15
CA ILE A 50 20.31 -16.93 -3.83
C ILE A 50 20.43 -18.46 -3.99
N LEU A 51 19.75 -19.00 -5.00
CA LEU A 51 19.80 -20.42 -5.36
C LEU A 51 20.93 -20.70 -6.36
N SER A 52 21.55 -21.88 -6.21
CA SER A 52 22.49 -22.42 -7.17
C SER A 52 21.75 -22.98 -8.40
N ASN A 53 22.46 -23.16 -9.51
CA ASN A 53 21.88 -23.76 -10.72
C ASN A 53 21.31 -25.17 -10.48
N GLU A 54 21.87 -25.92 -9.54
CA GLU A 54 21.39 -27.27 -9.20
C GLU A 54 20.10 -27.20 -8.38
N GLU A 55 20.02 -26.26 -7.43
CA GLU A 55 18.82 -26.01 -6.62
C GLU A 55 17.66 -25.49 -7.47
N GLU A 56 17.92 -24.63 -8.45
CA GLU A 56 16.90 -24.17 -9.41
C GLU A 56 16.41 -25.31 -10.29
N LYS A 57 17.32 -26.16 -10.80
CA LYS A 57 16.95 -27.36 -11.56
C LYS A 57 16.08 -28.31 -10.74
N PHE A 58 16.35 -28.45 -9.45
CA PHE A 58 15.52 -29.25 -8.56
C PHE A 58 14.11 -28.68 -8.42
N LEU A 59 13.94 -27.36 -8.24
CA LEU A 59 12.62 -26.74 -8.22
C LEU A 59 11.85 -26.91 -9.53
N ILE A 60 12.53 -26.84 -10.68
CA ILE A 60 11.93 -27.12 -11.99
C ILE A 60 11.48 -28.58 -12.08
N TYR A 61 12.31 -29.53 -11.63
CA TYR A 61 11.96 -30.94 -11.58
C TYR A 61 10.72 -31.19 -10.72
N VAL A 62 10.58 -30.50 -9.57
CA VAL A 62 9.38 -30.58 -8.73
C VAL A 62 8.14 -30.12 -9.50
N ILE A 63 8.19 -29.00 -10.22
CA ILE A 63 7.06 -28.52 -11.05
C ILE A 63 6.67 -29.58 -12.09
N GLN A 64 7.66 -30.15 -12.78
CA GLN A 64 7.44 -31.17 -13.80
C GLN A 64 6.77 -32.43 -13.21
N LYS A 65 7.18 -32.86 -12.01
CA LYS A 65 6.56 -34.01 -11.33
C LYS A 65 5.11 -33.75 -10.92
N TYR A 66 4.80 -32.56 -10.40
CA TYR A 66 3.43 -32.17 -10.08
C TYR A 66 2.54 -32.13 -11.34
N GLN A 67 3.09 -31.69 -12.47
CA GLN A 67 2.40 -31.73 -13.76
C GLN A 67 2.15 -33.17 -14.25
N GLU A 68 3.14 -34.06 -14.14
CA GLU A 68 2.98 -35.49 -14.47
C GLU A 68 1.90 -36.15 -13.62
N TRP A 69 1.79 -35.78 -12.35
CA TRP A 69 0.75 -36.23 -11.42
C TRP A 69 -0.61 -35.55 -11.60
N GLN A 70 -0.79 -34.78 -12.67
CA GLN A 70 -2.03 -34.06 -12.98
C GLN A 70 -2.46 -33.10 -11.87
N TYR A 71 -1.49 -32.56 -11.11
CA TYR A 71 -1.73 -31.58 -10.05
C TYR A 71 -1.07 -30.24 -10.42
N PRO A 72 -1.73 -29.40 -11.23
CA PRO A 72 -1.14 -28.14 -11.69
C PRO A 72 -0.95 -27.19 -10.51
N LEU A 73 0.28 -26.74 -10.30
CA LEU A 73 0.61 -25.77 -9.26
C LEU A 73 0.24 -24.36 -9.71
N SER A 74 -0.49 -23.62 -8.85
CA SER A 74 -0.64 -22.19 -9.05
C SER A 74 0.67 -21.46 -8.73
N ARG A 75 0.79 -20.20 -9.16
CA ARG A 75 1.92 -19.33 -8.80
C ARG A 75 2.13 -19.27 -7.28
N SER A 76 1.06 -19.19 -6.50
CA SER A 76 1.12 -19.17 -5.03
C SER A 76 1.65 -20.47 -4.44
N ASP A 77 1.26 -21.62 -5.00
CA ASP A 77 1.71 -22.93 -4.51
C ASP A 77 3.20 -23.12 -4.77
N PHE A 78 3.66 -22.73 -5.97
CA PHE A 78 5.07 -22.79 -6.32
C PHE A 78 5.93 -21.87 -5.43
N ILE A 79 5.47 -20.65 -5.17
CA ILE A 79 6.14 -19.72 -4.25
C ILE A 79 6.23 -20.32 -2.84
N SER A 80 5.20 -21.04 -2.37
CA SER A 80 5.20 -21.73 -1.07
C SER A 80 6.21 -22.88 -1.01
N ILE A 81 6.30 -23.66 -2.09
CA ILE A 81 7.26 -24.77 -2.22
C ILE A 81 8.70 -24.23 -2.23
N ALA A 82 8.99 -23.21 -3.04
CA ALA A 82 10.30 -22.54 -3.07
C ALA A 82 10.64 -21.91 -1.70
N ARG A 83 9.63 -21.31 -1.06
CA ARG A 83 9.50 -21.01 0.38
C ARG A 83 10.19 -22.03 1.28
N THR A 84 9.57 -23.20 1.31
CA THR A 84 9.93 -24.31 2.19
C THR A 84 11.31 -24.88 1.86
N PHE A 85 11.62 -24.98 0.57
CA PHE A 85 12.92 -25.45 0.10
C PHE A 85 14.08 -24.55 0.56
N MET A 86 13.92 -23.22 0.47
CA MET A 86 14.94 -22.29 0.96
C MET A 86 15.17 -22.40 2.48
N ILE A 87 14.10 -22.62 3.26
CA ILE A 87 14.20 -22.83 4.71
C ILE A 87 14.98 -24.11 5.02
N GLN A 88 14.73 -25.20 4.30
CA GLN A 88 15.45 -26.47 4.48
C GLN A 88 16.94 -26.33 4.18
N LEU A 89 17.30 -25.50 3.20
CA LEU A 89 18.69 -25.21 2.83
C LEU A 89 19.34 -24.13 3.71
N ASN A 90 18.63 -23.63 4.73
CA ASN A 90 19.06 -22.54 5.61
C ASN A 90 19.51 -21.27 4.83
N LYS A 91 18.85 -21.00 3.70
CA LYS A 91 19.12 -19.84 2.85
C LYS A 91 18.26 -18.65 3.26
N PRO A 92 18.74 -17.41 3.05
CA PRO A 92 17.97 -16.22 3.38
C PRO A 92 16.65 -16.23 2.60
N ASN A 93 15.56 -16.42 3.34
CA ASN A 93 14.21 -16.38 2.80
C ASN A 93 13.76 -14.91 2.76
N ILE A 94 13.19 -14.49 1.62
CA ILE A 94 12.63 -13.14 1.42
C ILE A 94 11.43 -12.85 2.37
N SER A 95 10.97 -13.83 3.16
CA SER A 95 10.15 -13.61 4.36
C SER A 95 10.96 -13.89 5.63
N ASP A 96 11.39 -12.81 6.26
CA ASP A 96 12.49 -12.70 7.20
C ASP A 96 12.16 -13.14 8.64
N TYR A 97 12.00 -14.45 8.87
CA TYR A 97 11.74 -14.99 10.20
C TYR A 97 12.81 -14.65 11.23
N SER A 98 14.07 -14.62 10.78
CA SER A 98 15.21 -14.27 11.60
C SER A 98 15.16 -12.80 11.98
N SER A 99 14.93 -11.88 11.05
CA SER A 99 14.79 -10.46 11.41
C SER A 99 13.55 -10.17 12.22
N LEU A 100 12.46 -10.94 12.08
CA LEU A 100 11.31 -10.82 12.97
C LEU A 100 11.67 -11.19 14.42
N HIS A 101 12.41 -12.28 14.61
CA HIS A 101 12.88 -12.69 15.93
C HIS A 101 13.85 -11.66 16.51
N CYS A 102 14.82 -11.21 15.71
CA CYS A 102 15.77 -10.17 16.10
C CYS A 102 15.06 -8.86 16.46
N TRP A 103 14.00 -8.50 15.72
CA TRP A 103 13.20 -7.32 16.01
C TRP A 103 12.43 -7.46 17.32
N PHE A 104 11.78 -8.60 17.58
CA PHE A 104 11.13 -8.82 18.88
C PHE A 104 12.14 -8.81 20.04
N ASP A 105 13.33 -9.37 19.86
CA ASP A 105 14.38 -9.35 20.87
C ASP A 105 14.88 -7.92 21.10
N HIS A 106 15.01 -7.13 20.03
CA HIS A 106 15.33 -5.70 20.10
C HIS A 106 14.23 -4.90 20.82
N LEU A 107 12.98 -5.07 20.42
CA LEU A 107 11.83 -4.42 21.03
C LEU A 107 11.74 -4.75 22.52
N HIS A 108 11.91 -6.02 22.90
CA HIS A 108 11.93 -6.42 24.31
C HIS A 108 13.02 -5.68 25.08
N LYS A 109 14.22 -5.62 24.52
CA LYS A 109 15.34 -4.90 25.12
C LYS A 109 15.02 -3.41 25.29
N VAL A 110 14.48 -2.76 24.26
CA VAL A 110 14.07 -1.35 24.32
C VAL A 110 13.02 -1.13 25.40
N LEU A 111 11.97 -1.96 25.44
CA LEU A 111 10.91 -1.86 26.44
C LEU A 111 11.44 -2.10 27.86
N PHE A 112 12.39 -3.02 28.03
CA PHE A 112 13.04 -3.30 29.31
C PHE A 112 13.94 -2.12 29.75
N ASP A 113 14.85 -1.67 28.89
CA ASP A 113 15.81 -0.60 29.18
C ASP A 113 15.10 0.73 29.50
N LEU A 114 13.97 1.00 28.85
CA LEU A 114 13.15 2.19 29.08
C LEU A 114 12.11 2.02 30.21
N ASN A 115 12.06 0.86 30.87
CA ASN A 115 11.11 0.50 31.92
C ASN A 115 9.63 0.69 31.48
N LEU A 116 9.28 0.13 30.33
CA LEU A 116 7.97 0.27 29.67
C LEU A 116 7.14 -1.02 29.63
N LEU A 117 7.67 -2.15 30.10
CA LEU A 117 6.97 -3.45 30.08
C LEU A 117 5.60 -3.43 30.79
N ASP A 118 5.44 -2.57 31.81
CA ASP A 118 4.20 -2.39 32.57
C ASP A 118 3.54 -1.02 32.32
N ARG A 119 3.92 -0.31 31.24
CA ARG A 119 3.48 1.07 30.97
C ARG A 119 2.79 1.23 29.61
N PRO A 120 1.59 0.66 29.45
CA PRO A 120 0.87 0.67 28.17
C PRO A 120 0.50 2.08 27.69
N GLU A 121 0.40 3.05 28.60
CA GLU A 121 0.11 4.45 28.29
C GLU A 121 1.27 5.17 27.60
N ALA A 122 2.48 4.57 27.60
CA ALA A 122 3.72 5.07 27.02
C ALA A 122 4.17 4.28 25.77
N ILE A 123 3.34 3.39 25.24
CA ILE A 123 3.61 2.67 23.99
C ILE A 123 2.56 3.08 22.98
N TYR A 124 3.00 3.74 21.92
CA TYR A 124 2.13 4.24 20.86
C TYR A 124 2.45 3.57 19.53
N ASN A 125 1.45 3.54 18.67
CA ASN A 125 1.59 3.15 17.29
C ASN A 125 0.93 4.19 16.38
N VAL A 126 1.60 4.54 15.28
CA VAL A 126 1.08 5.42 14.23
C VAL A 126 1.11 4.71 12.88
N ASP A 127 0.07 4.96 12.07
CA ASP A 127 -0.03 4.45 10.71
C ASP A 127 -0.86 5.36 9.79
N GLU A 128 -0.69 5.19 8.49
CA GLU A 128 -1.38 5.94 7.44
C GLU A 128 -2.60 5.19 6.88
N LEU A 129 -3.74 5.89 6.83
CA LEU A 129 -4.97 5.35 6.26
C LEU A 129 -5.57 6.30 5.24
N ALA A 130 -5.72 5.84 4.00
CA ALA A 130 -6.42 6.57 2.95
C ALA A 130 -7.89 6.13 2.83
N PHE A 131 -8.80 7.12 2.78
CA PHE A 131 -10.21 6.92 2.48
C PHE A 131 -10.56 7.53 1.12
N GLY A 132 -11.10 6.70 0.22
CA GLY A 132 -11.52 7.11 -1.11
C GLY A 132 -12.99 7.53 -1.19
N ASP A 133 -13.35 8.22 -2.27
CA ASP A 133 -14.72 8.60 -2.65
C ASP A 133 -15.45 7.52 -3.49
N ASP A 134 -14.89 6.31 -3.56
CA ASP A 134 -15.50 5.12 -4.17
C ASP A 134 -16.18 4.22 -3.10
N PRO A 135 -17.52 4.00 -3.18
CA PRO A 135 -18.24 3.11 -2.28
C PRO A 135 -17.91 1.63 -2.50
N GLY A 136 -17.13 1.31 -3.54
CA GLY A 136 -16.71 -0.03 -3.91
C GLY A 136 -17.82 -0.84 -4.58
N ARG A 137 -17.47 -2.06 -4.98
CA ARG A 137 -18.39 -3.00 -5.63
C ARG A 137 -19.08 -3.88 -4.60
N LYS A 138 -20.38 -4.14 -4.82
CA LYS A 138 -21.18 -5.08 -4.03
C LYS A 138 -21.73 -6.16 -4.95
N GLN A 139 -21.84 -7.38 -4.44
CA GLN A 139 -22.62 -8.42 -5.10
C GLN A 139 -24.10 -8.09 -4.92
N VAL A 140 -24.86 -8.15 -6.01
CA VAL A 140 -26.30 -7.88 -6.02
C VAL A 140 -27.03 -8.99 -6.77
N ILE A 141 -28.24 -9.30 -6.33
CA ILE A 141 -29.14 -10.22 -7.02
C ILE A 141 -30.01 -9.39 -7.96
N ILE A 142 -29.97 -9.72 -9.25
CA ILE A 142 -30.77 -9.06 -10.29
C ILE A 142 -31.66 -10.09 -10.99
N LYS A 143 -32.77 -9.65 -11.57
CA LYS A 143 -33.63 -10.51 -12.39
C LYS A 143 -32.80 -11.08 -13.54
N ARG A 144 -32.93 -12.39 -13.82
CA ARG A 144 -32.30 -13.05 -14.98
C ARG A 144 -32.59 -12.23 -16.25
N ASN A 145 -31.55 -11.91 -17.02
CA ASN A 145 -31.56 -11.02 -18.20
C ASN A 145 -31.56 -9.50 -17.93
N SER A 146 -31.40 -9.05 -16.68
CA SER A 146 -31.09 -7.64 -16.42
C SER A 146 -29.71 -7.31 -16.96
N LYS A 147 -29.60 -6.25 -17.77
CA LYS A 147 -28.35 -5.91 -18.48
C LYS A 147 -27.31 -5.23 -17.58
N PHE A 148 -27.75 -4.51 -16.54
CA PHE A 148 -26.86 -3.72 -15.68
C PHE A 148 -27.32 -3.74 -14.22
N ALA A 149 -26.35 -3.69 -13.32
CA ALA A 149 -26.52 -3.31 -11.93
C ALA A 149 -25.73 -2.01 -11.71
N THR A 150 -26.40 -0.95 -11.28
CA THR A 150 -25.78 0.36 -11.09
C THR A 150 -25.47 0.60 -9.61
N CYS A 151 -24.35 1.26 -9.34
CA CYS A 151 -24.00 1.81 -8.03
C CYS A 151 -24.09 3.33 -8.12
N ILE A 152 -24.80 3.95 -7.18
CA ILE A 152 -24.89 5.41 -7.11
C ILE A 152 -23.59 5.93 -6.50
N GLN A 153 -22.91 6.81 -7.22
CA GLN A 153 -21.65 7.40 -6.82
C GLN A 153 -21.59 8.87 -7.21
N GLY A 154 -21.16 9.72 -6.27
CA GLY A 154 -20.75 11.08 -6.57
C GLY A 154 -19.27 11.15 -6.96
N GLY A 155 -18.94 12.03 -7.91
CA GLY A 155 -17.55 12.27 -8.33
C GLY A 155 -16.93 11.15 -9.17
N SER A 156 -15.59 11.12 -9.22
CA SER A 156 -14.83 10.22 -10.10
C SER A 156 -14.43 8.88 -9.48
N GLY A 157 -14.53 8.73 -8.16
CA GLY A 157 -14.05 7.55 -7.44
C GLY A 157 -12.53 7.44 -7.30
N LYS A 158 -11.80 8.47 -7.77
CA LYS A 158 -10.33 8.49 -7.77
C LYS A 158 -9.76 9.45 -6.71
N SER A 159 -10.62 10.11 -5.94
CA SER A 159 -10.18 11.04 -4.90
C SER A 159 -9.96 10.29 -3.60
N TYR A 160 -8.89 10.63 -2.90
CA TYR A 160 -8.61 10.10 -1.57
C TYR A 160 -8.22 11.21 -0.60
N THR A 161 -8.48 10.98 0.67
CA THR A 161 -7.97 11.79 1.78
C THR A 161 -7.17 10.89 2.70
N THR A 162 -5.97 11.33 3.05
CA THR A 162 -5.02 10.57 3.87
C THR A 162 -5.18 10.97 5.32
N LEU A 163 -5.17 9.99 6.22
CA LEU A 163 -5.22 10.20 7.67
C LEU A 163 -3.99 9.58 8.32
N LEU A 164 -3.36 10.30 9.24
CA LEU A 164 -2.46 9.72 10.24
C LEU A 164 -3.27 9.37 11.49
N ILE A 165 -3.22 8.10 11.87
CA ILE A 165 -3.97 7.52 12.98
C ILE A 165 -2.97 7.10 14.03
N CYS A 166 -3.22 7.43 15.30
CA CYS A 166 -2.33 7.04 16.39
C CYS A 166 -3.12 6.51 17.60
N ILE A 167 -2.65 5.40 18.15
CA ILE A 167 -3.25 4.70 19.28
C ILE A 167 -2.18 4.34 20.32
N SER A 168 -2.56 4.21 21.59
CA SER A 168 -1.72 3.64 22.64
C SER A 168 -2.08 2.19 22.96
N ALA A 169 -1.13 1.45 23.54
CA ALA A 169 -1.38 0.11 24.08
C ALA A 169 -2.41 0.13 25.22
N SER A 170 -2.51 1.24 25.96
CA SER A 170 -3.55 1.44 27.00
C SER A 170 -4.95 1.68 26.42
N GLY A 171 -5.08 1.74 25.10
CA GLY A 171 -6.35 1.89 24.39
C GLY A 171 -6.75 3.34 24.10
N LYS A 172 -5.89 4.32 24.39
CA LYS A 172 -6.14 5.72 24.05
C LYS A 172 -6.01 5.92 22.55
N PHE A 173 -7.02 6.50 21.93
CA PHE A 173 -6.99 6.94 20.55
C PHE A 173 -6.73 8.45 20.48
N LEU A 174 -5.78 8.87 19.64
CA LEU A 174 -5.55 10.29 19.36
C LEU A 174 -6.43 10.73 18.18
N PRO A 175 -7.07 11.91 18.24
CA PRO A 175 -7.79 12.48 17.10
C PRO A 175 -7.02 12.32 15.78
N PRO A 176 -7.66 11.92 14.68
CA PRO A 176 -6.95 11.71 13.43
C PRO A 176 -6.37 13.04 12.92
N TYR A 177 -5.22 12.96 12.28
CA TYR A 177 -4.62 14.07 11.55
C TYR A 177 -4.92 13.90 10.06
N ILE A 178 -5.65 14.85 9.49
CA ILE A 178 -6.28 14.71 8.16
C ILE A 178 -5.49 15.52 7.13
N ILE A 179 -5.08 14.86 6.05
CA ILE A 179 -4.28 15.44 4.97
C ILE A 179 -5.11 15.43 3.70
N TYR A 180 -5.49 16.62 3.26
CA TYR A 180 -6.21 16.81 2.00
C TYR A 180 -5.26 16.97 0.82
N ARG A 181 -5.67 16.44 -0.33
CA ARG A 181 -5.07 16.82 -1.62
C ARG A 181 -5.50 18.24 -2.01
N ALA A 182 -4.66 19.23 -1.75
CA ALA A 182 -4.84 20.65 -2.09
C ALA A 182 -3.54 21.46 -1.90
N HIS A 183 -3.42 22.61 -2.57
CA HIS A 183 -2.29 23.53 -2.37
C HIS A 183 -2.37 24.33 -1.06
N ARG A 184 -3.58 24.56 -0.56
CA ARG A 184 -3.85 25.33 0.66
C ARG A 184 -5.01 24.71 1.40
N LEU A 185 -5.01 24.88 2.72
CA LEU A 185 -6.13 24.54 3.58
C LEU A 185 -7.10 25.71 3.65
N PHE A 186 -8.40 25.43 3.60
CA PHE A 186 -9.45 26.44 3.75
C PHE A 186 -10.25 26.19 5.03
N ASP A 187 -10.64 27.25 5.73
CA ASP A 187 -11.34 27.18 7.02
C ASP A 187 -12.64 26.37 6.95
N VAL A 188 -13.35 26.45 5.82
CA VAL A 188 -14.59 25.70 5.58
C VAL A 188 -14.39 24.18 5.58
N TRP A 189 -13.16 23.69 5.38
CA TRP A 189 -12.84 22.26 5.45
C TRP A 189 -12.59 21.77 6.88
N ILE A 190 -12.47 22.69 7.84
CA ILE A 190 -12.22 22.41 9.25
C ILE A 190 -13.55 22.58 10.00
N PRO A 191 -14.27 21.49 10.30
CA PRO A 191 -15.55 21.58 10.98
C PRO A 191 -15.39 22.13 12.40
N ARG A 192 -16.13 23.20 12.73
CA ARG A 192 -16.19 23.77 14.10
C ARG A 192 -16.63 22.74 15.15
N ASN A 193 -17.43 21.76 14.75
CA ASN A 193 -17.94 20.65 15.58
C ASN A 193 -17.31 19.29 15.20
N GLY A 194 -16.11 19.28 14.61
CA GLY A 194 -15.38 18.05 14.28
C GLY A 194 -15.04 17.20 15.49
N PHE A 195 -14.49 15.99 15.27
CA PHE A 195 -13.89 15.20 16.35
C PHE A 195 -12.91 16.08 17.13
N LEU A 196 -13.20 16.30 18.42
CA LEU A 196 -12.52 17.29 19.25
C LEU A 196 -11.00 17.09 19.15
N SER A 197 -10.32 18.15 18.70
CA SER A 197 -8.86 18.25 18.56
C SER A 197 -8.21 17.52 17.38
N SER A 198 -8.96 17.12 16.34
CA SER A 198 -8.35 16.75 15.04
C SER A 198 -7.60 17.92 14.42
N ARG A 199 -6.47 17.64 13.79
CA ARG A 199 -5.67 18.62 13.05
C ARG A 199 -5.78 18.33 11.55
N TYR A 200 -5.77 19.39 10.75
CA TYR A 200 -5.98 19.33 9.31
C TYR A 200 -4.79 19.96 8.61
N ASN A 201 -4.37 19.35 7.52
CA ASN A 201 -3.30 19.86 6.67
C ASN A 201 -3.63 19.57 5.19
N ALA A 202 -2.84 20.15 4.28
CA ALA A 202 -3.01 19.98 2.85
C ALA A 202 -1.65 19.83 2.16
N THR A 203 -1.55 18.86 1.25
CA THR A 203 -0.43 18.71 0.32
C THR A 203 -0.96 18.65 -1.10
N SER A 204 -0.20 19.15 -2.08
CA SER A 204 -0.59 19.08 -3.49
C SER A 204 -0.80 17.64 -3.96
N SER A 205 -0.07 16.71 -3.35
CA SER A 205 -0.10 15.29 -3.65
C SER A 205 -1.19 14.54 -2.88
N GLY A 206 -1.59 15.04 -1.69
CA GLY A 206 -2.46 14.35 -0.75
C GLY A 206 -1.75 13.26 0.06
N TRP A 207 -0.44 13.08 -0.14
CA TRP A 207 0.38 12.13 0.60
C TRP A 207 0.95 12.74 1.88
N ASN A 208 1.37 11.87 2.79
CA ASN A 208 2.13 12.26 3.96
C ASN A 208 3.62 12.40 3.61
N GLU A 209 4.05 13.66 3.51
CA GLU A 209 5.44 14.04 3.22
C GLU A 209 6.15 14.43 4.53
N GLU A 210 7.49 14.41 4.55
CA GLU A 210 8.28 14.67 5.77
C GLU A 210 7.86 15.96 6.52
N PRO A 211 7.62 17.11 5.86
CA PRO A 211 7.24 18.32 6.57
C PRO A 211 5.88 18.20 7.28
N VAL A 212 4.97 17.40 6.70
CA VAL A 212 3.64 17.14 7.26
C VAL A 212 3.72 16.19 8.44
N PHE A 213 4.51 15.13 8.32
CA PHE A 213 4.75 14.23 9.44
C PHE A 213 5.46 14.95 10.60
N PHE A 214 6.40 15.85 10.29
CA PHE A 214 7.04 16.67 11.32
C PHE A 214 6.06 17.64 12.01
N ASP A 215 5.15 18.27 11.25
CA ASP A 215 4.05 19.08 11.84
C ASP A 215 3.14 18.23 12.73
N TRP A 216 2.78 17.02 12.29
CA TRP A 216 2.03 16.06 13.10
C TRP A 216 2.78 15.75 14.39
N LEU A 217 4.08 15.45 14.34
CA LEU A 217 4.88 15.14 15.52
C LEU A 217 4.90 16.31 16.51
N CYS A 218 5.23 17.51 16.04
CA CYS A 218 5.43 18.69 16.89
C CYS A 218 4.13 19.26 17.44
N ASN A 219 3.11 19.33 16.59
CA ASN A 219 1.92 20.13 16.84
C ASN A 219 0.65 19.28 17.04
N HIS A 220 0.76 17.96 17.00
CA HIS A 220 -0.35 17.04 17.24
C HIS A 220 0.03 15.96 18.26
N PHE A 221 1.02 15.12 17.96
CA PHE A 221 1.40 14.00 18.81
C PHE A 221 1.98 14.46 20.15
N VAL A 222 3.07 15.24 20.15
CA VAL A 222 3.75 15.67 21.38
C VAL A 222 2.81 16.42 22.34
N PRO A 223 1.98 17.38 21.89
CA PRO A 223 0.97 18.01 22.75
C PRO A 223 -0.05 17.02 23.31
N ALA A 224 -0.52 16.05 22.51
CA ALA A 224 -1.52 15.07 22.93
C ALA A 224 -1.01 14.07 23.98
N VAL A 225 0.31 13.91 24.09
CA VAL A 225 0.98 13.02 25.06
C VAL A 225 1.78 13.79 26.13
N LYS A 226 1.53 15.11 26.29
CA LYS A 226 2.25 15.96 27.26
C LYS A 226 2.16 15.45 28.71
N THR A 227 1.02 14.86 29.08
CA THR A 227 0.77 14.34 30.44
C THR A 227 1.35 12.93 30.66
N VAL A 228 1.84 12.27 29.61
CA VAL A 228 2.40 10.92 29.70
C VAL A 228 3.86 11.02 30.13
N LYS A 229 4.20 10.36 31.24
CA LYS A 229 5.56 10.32 31.77
C LYS A 229 6.51 9.71 30.73
N LYS A 230 7.64 10.37 30.48
CA LYS A 230 8.72 9.90 29.59
C LYS A 230 9.67 8.95 30.33
N PRO A 231 10.45 8.09 29.65
CA PRO A 231 10.48 7.86 28.19
C PRO A 231 9.22 7.17 27.66
N MET A 232 9.06 7.15 26.34
CA MET A 232 7.98 6.42 25.64
C MET A 232 8.47 5.89 24.29
N VAL A 233 7.72 4.94 23.73
CA VAL A 233 8.00 4.36 22.40
C VAL A 233 6.89 4.72 21.42
N LEU A 234 7.26 5.12 20.21
CA LEU A 234 6.36 5.32 19.08
C LEU A 234 6.74 4.34 17.96
N LEU A 235 5.86 3.36 17.72
CA LEU A 235 5.97 2.36 16.67
C LEU A 235 5.44 2.92 15.35
N MET A 236 6.22 2.82 14.29
CA MET A 236 5.88 3.29 12.94
C MET A 236 6.46 2.37 11.86
N ASP A 237 5.97 2.48 10.63
CA ASP A 237 6.63 1.81 9.52
C ASP A 237 7.96 2.49 9.16
N GLY A 238 8.83 1.78 8.43
CA GLY A 238 10.12 2.31 7.99
C GLY A 238 10.04 3.21 6.76
N TYR A 239 8.91 3.91 6.54
CA TYR A 239 8.73 4.69 5.32
C TYR A 239 9.58 5.97 5.34
N HIS A 240 10.11 6.34 4.17
CA HIS A 240 11.12 7.39 4.05
C HIS A 240 10.65 8.78 4.50
N SER A 241 9.35 9.08 4.45
CA SER A 241 8.84 10.38 4.92
C SER A 241 8.84 10.51 6.45
N HIS A 242 8.95 9.40 7.19
CA HIS A 242 9.00 9.41 8.66
C HIS A 242 10.44 9.45 9.18
N LEU A 243 11.43 9.19 8.32
CA LEU A 243 12.83 9.01 8.69
C LEU A 243 13.71 10.18 8.24
N SER A 244 13.60 11.30 8.96
CA SER A 244 14.48 12.47 8.79
C SER A 244 15.28 12.73 10.06
N THR A 245 16.48 13.31 9.91
CA THR A 245 17.34 13.69 11.05
C THR A 245 16.62 14.64 12.00
N ARG A 246 15.76 15.52 11.47
CA ARG A 246 14.96 16.45 12.26
C ARG A 246 13.89 15.73 13.10
N ILE A 247 13.19 14.76 12.52
CA ILE A 247 12.19 13.94 13.23
C ILE A 247 12.85 13.14 14.35
N ILE A 248 13.98 12.50 14.06
CA ILE A 248 14.74 11.70 15.04
C ILE A 248 15.21 12.60 16.18
N LYS A 249 15.88 13.71 15.87
CA LYS A 249 16.37 14.65 16.88
C LYS A 249 15.25 15.21 17.75
N TYR A 250 14.15 15.65 17.14
CA TYR A 250 13.02 16.18 17.89
C TYR A 250 12.38 15.13 18.81
N SER A 251 12.26 13.88 18.33
CA SER A 251 11.75 12.76 19.14
C SER A 251 12.65 12.49 20.35
N MET A 252 13.97 12.42 20.14
CA MET A 252 14.95 12.23 21.22
C MET A 252 14.89 13.35 22.26
N ASP A 253 14.86 14.61 21.81
CA ASP A 253 14.78 15.79 22.68
C ASP A 253 13.48 15.80 23.53
N HIS A 254 12.44 15.07 23.10
CA HIS A 254 11.15 14.92 23.80
C HIS A 254 10.98 13.57 24.54
N GLY A 255 12.06 12.77 24.65
CA GLY A 255 12.03 11.47 25.33
C GLY A 255 11.15 10.43 24.63
N ILE A 256 11.11 10.47 23.30
CA ILE A 256 10.37 9.53 22.44
C ILE A 256 11.39 8.68 21.69
N HIS A 257 11.37 7.38 21.95
CA HIS A 257 12.08 6.37 21.18
C HIS A 257 11.24 6.01 19.95
N LEU A 258 11.82 6.18 18.76
CA LEU A 258 11.19 5.77 17.52
C LEU A 258 11.55 4.31 17.24
N GLU A 259 10.54 3.46 17.10
CA GLU A 259 10.73 2.05 16.81
C GLU A 259 10.12 1.71 15.44
N CYS A 260 10.97 1.34 14.49
CA CYS A 260 10.51 1.00 13.15
C CYS A 260 10.13 -0.48 13.08
N LEU A 261 8.94 -0.76 12.53
CA LEU A 261 8.53 -2.12 12.23
C LEU A 261 9.39 -2.72 11.11
N PRO A 262 9.69 -4.03 11.15
CA PRO A 262 10.40 -4.70 10.08
C PRO A 262 9.65 -4.60 8.74
N PRO A 263 10.36 -4.53 7.61
CA PRO A 263 9.72 -4.44 6.31
C PRO A 263 8.80 -5.64 6.04
N HIS A 264 7.71 -5.40 5.32
CA HIS A 264 6.73 -6.42 4.94
C HIS A 264 6.02 -7.14 6.10
N THR A 265 5.97 -6.54 7.30
CA THR A 265 5.28 -7.13 8.47
C THR A 265 3.97 -6.42 8.84
N THR A 266 3.52 -5.47 8.02
CA THR A 266 2.32 -4.65 8.23
C THR A 266 1.12 -5.43 8.75
N ASN A 267 0.72 -6.52 8.08
CA ASN A 267 -0.46 -7.30 8.48
C ASN A 267 -0.28 -8.17 9.73
N ILE A 268 0.88 -8.12 10.39
CA ILE A 268 1.24 -8.98 11.53
C ILE A 268 1.66 -8.13 12.73
N LEU A 269 2.57 -7.18 12.51
CA LEU A 269 3.18 -6.39 13.56
C LEU A 269 2.58 -5.02 13.72
N GLN A 270 1.88 -4.48 12.72
CA GLN A 270 1.30 -3.15 12.81
C GLN A 270 0.00 -3.20 13.64
N PRO A 271 0.00 -2.74 14.91
CA PRO A 271 -1.17 -2.86 15.77
C PRO A 271 -2.44 -2.31 15.13
N LEU A 272 -2.34 -1.17 14.42
CA LEU A 272 -3.44 -0.55 13.71
C LEU A 272 -4.04 -1.45 12.62
N ASP A 273 -3.23 -2.09 11.77
CA ASP A 273 -3.75 -3.00 10.74
C ASP A 273 -4.39 -4.25 11.34
N VAL A 274 -3.79 -4.80 12.39
CA VAL A 274 -4.30 -5.97 13.12
C VAL A 274 -5.59 -5.67 13.88
N LEU A 275 -5.79 -4.41 14.28
CA LEU A 275 -6.99 -3.84 14.87
C LEU A 275 -8.22 -3.83 13.95
N THR A 276 -8.04 -4.19 12.68
CA THR A 276 -9.03 -4.20 11.59
C THR A 276 -9.40 -2.81 11.05
N LEU A 277 -8.43 -2.01 10.63
CA LEU A 277 -8.68 -0.85 9.72
C LEU A 277 -9.54 -1.25 8.51
N SER A 278 -9.48 -2.52 8.09
CA SER A 278 -10.37 -3.12 7.10
C SER A 278 -11.87 -2.98 7.43
N LYS A 279 -12.27 -3.11 8.70
CA LYS A 279 -13.66 -2.88 9.15
C LYS A 279 -14.03 -1.41 9.03
N MET A 280 -13.13 -0.51 9.39
CA MET A 280 -13.34 0.93 9.21
C MET A 280 -13.50 1.29 7.72
N LYS A 281 -12.66 0.74 6.82
CA LYS A 281 -12.82 0.91 5.37
C LYS A 281 -14.17 0.38 4.86
N ARG A 282 -14.66 -0.74 5.41
CA ARG A 282 -15.98 -1.28 5.05
C ARG A 282 -17.11 -0.36 5.50
N SER A 283 -17.09 0.06 6.76
CA SER A 283 -18.11 0.97 7.30
C SER A 283 -18.06 2.35 6.63
N TRP A 284 -16.88 2.83 6.25
CA TRP A 284 -16.73 4.02 5.41
C TRP A 284 -17.47 3.87 4.07
N ARG A 285 -17.27 2.76 3.35
CA ARG A 285 -17.97 2.48 2.09
C ARG A 285 -19.49 2.45 2.25
N GLU A 286 -19.99 1.95 3.37
CA GLU A 286 -21.42 1.96 3.70
C GLU A 286 -21.94 3.38 3.96
N LEU A 287 -21.24 4.17 4.80
CA LEU A 287 -21.56 5.57 5.04
C LEU A 287 -21.57 6.38 3.74
N LEU A 288 -20.58 6.15 2.89
CA LEU A 288 -20.45 6.82 1.60
C LEU A 288 -21.60 6.45 0.64
N SER A 289 -21.96 5.15 0.58
CA SER A 289 -23.08 4.68 -0.22
C SER A 289 -24.42 5.29 0.22
N ASN A 290 -24.63 5.45 1.53
CA ASN A 290 -25.83 6.11 2.06
C ASN A 290 -25.83 7.61 1.75
N HIS A 291 -24.69 8.28 1.95
CA HIS A 291 -24.54 9.70 1.61
C HIS A 291 -24.90 9.98 0.13
N TYR A 292 -24.41 9.18 -0.81
CA TYR A 292 -24.71 9.35 -2.22
C TYR A 292 -26.18 9.06 -2.57
N LYS A 293 -26.85 8.16 -1.85
CA LYS A 293 -28.29 7.93 -2.02
C LYS A 293 -29.11 9.12 -1.51
N GLU A 294 -28.75 9.66 -0.36
CA GLU A 294 -29.47 10.77 0.29
C GLU A 294 -29.30 12.10 -0.45
N THR A 295 -28.15 12.30 -1.11
CA THR A 295 -27.81 13.55 -1.80
C THR A 295 -27.98 13.49 -3.31
N ASN A 296 -28.56 12.42 -3.85
CA ASN A 296 -28.67 12.20 -5.30
C ASN A 296 -27.31 12.31 -6.03
N ALA A 297 -26.31 11.58 -5.52
CA ALA A 297 -24.94 11.50 -6.07
C ALA A 297 -24.15 12.82 -6.04
N GLU A 298 -24.38 13.68 -5.05
CA GLU A 298 -23.53 14.85 -4.84
C GLU A 298 -22.08 14.41 -4.55
N THR A 299 -21.11 15.16 -5.09
CA THR A 299 -19.69 14.87 -4.87
C THR A 299 -19.32 15.10 -3.40
N LEU A 300 -18.58 14.16 -2.81
CA LEU A 300 -18.14 14.28 -1.43
C LEU A 300 -17.15 15.45 -1.26
N THR A 301 -17.62 16.53 -0.65
CA THR A 301 -16.76 17.69 -0.33
C THR A 301 -15.83 17.39 0.85
N LYS A 302 -14.71 18.10 0.95
CA LYS A 302 -13.74 17.97 2.06
C LYS A 302 -14.38 18.28 3.43
N GLN A 303 -15.30 19.25 3.48
CA GLN A 303 -16.08 19.59 4.67
C GLN A 303 -16.98 18.41 5.10
N LYS A 304 -17.71 17.81 4.15
CA LYS A 304 -18.57 16.66 4.45
C LYS A 304 -17.75 15.43 4.84
N PHE A 305 -16.61 15.21 4.18
CA PHE A 305 -15.65 14.17 4.54
C PHE A 305 -15.23 14.28 6.02
N ALA A 306 -14.82 15.48 6.47
CA ALA A 306 -14.39 15.72 7.85
C ALA A 306 -15.47 15.37 8.89
N LEU A 307 -16.73 15.66 8.57
CA LEU A 307 -17.87 15.33 9.43
C LEU A 307 -18.14 13.82 9.47
N LEU A 308 -18.17 13.16 8.31
CA LEU A 308 -18.42 11.72 8.23
C LEU A 308 -17.31 10.92 8.92
N ILE A 309 -16.06 11.31 8.72
CA ILE A 309 -14.92 10.59 9.31
C ILE A 309 -14.90 10.76 10.82
N SER A 310 -15.23 11.94 11.33
CA SER A 310 -15.36 12.18 12.78
C SER A 310 -16.37 11.23 13.43
N ASN A 311 -17.50 10.98 12.76
CA ASN A 311 -18.53 10.06 13.26
C ASN A 311 -18.10 8.60 13.15
N LEU A 312 -17.43 8.21 12.06
CA LEU A 312 -16.89 6.86 11.89
C LEU A 312 -15.94 6.51 13.04
N PHE A 313 -15.02 7.41 13.37
CA PHE A 313 -14.02 7.16 14.41
C PHE A 313 -14.63 7.06 15.81
N LYS A 314 -15.64 7.89 16.14
CA LYS A 314 -16.41 7.79 17.40
C LYS A 314 -17.06 6.42 17.59
N ASN A 315 -17.50 5.79 16.50
CA ASN A 315 -18.24 4.52 16.56
C ASN A 315 -17.33 3.28 16.50
N HIS A 316 -16.15 3.37 15.90
CA HIS A 316 -15.27 2.21 15.65
C HIS A 316 -14.08 2.10 16.59
N LEU A 317 -13.54 3.22 17.09
CA LEU A 317 -12.35 3.21 17.94
C LEU A 317 -12.70 3.24 19.42
N LEU A 318 -13.16 2.09 19.90
CA LEU A 318 -13.31 1.81 21.33
C LEU A 318 -11.96 1.42 21.94
N SER A 319 -11.74 1.79 23.21
CA SER A 319 -10.49 1.49 23.94
C SER A 319 -10.10 0.01 23.89
N ALA A 320 -11.08 -0.89 24.00
CA ALA A 320 -10.87 -2.33 23.97
C ALA A 320 -10.34 -2.84 22.61
N HIS A 321 -10.78 -2.21 21.50
CA HIS A 321 -10.26 -2.55 20.18
C HIS A 321 -8.78 -2.19 20.10
N CYS A 322 -8.43 -0.97 20.55
CA CYS A 322 -7.08 -0.43 20.49
C CYS A 322 -6.06 -1.34 21.19
N SER A 323 -6.32 -1.72 22.44
CA SER A 323 -5.45 -2.64 23.18
C SER A 323 -5.36 -4.03 22.55
N SER A 324 -6.44 -4.52 21.91
CA SER A 324 -6.42 -5.83 21.23
C SER A 324 -5.48 -5.87 20.02
N GLY A 325 -5.27 -4.74 19.33
CA GLY A 325 -4.34 -4.63 18.22
C GLY A 325 -2.91 -4.90 18.66
N PHE A 326 -2.48 -4.27 19.75
CA PHE A 326 -1.16 -4.47 20.35
C PHE A 326 -0.95 -5.89 20.84
N SER A 327 -1.96 -6.48 21.49
CA SER A 327 -1.87 -7.85 22.00
C SER A 327 -1.72 -8.86 20.86
N LYS A 328 -2.50 -8.71 19.78
CA LYS A 328 -2.40 -9.59 18.60
C LYS A 328 -1.09 -9.42 17.83
N ALA A 329 -0.50 -8.22 17.84
CA ALA A 329 0.80 -7.95 17.26
C ALA A 329 1.97 -8.44 18.14
N GLY A 330 1.71 -8.86 19.38
CA GLY A 330 2.74 -9.30 20.33
C GLY A 330 3.55 -8.16 20.96
N VAL A 331 3.12 -6.91 20.74
CA VAL A 331 3.81 -5.71 21.23
C VAL A 331 3.46 -5.45 22.70
N TYR A 332 2.16 -5.52 23.04
CA TYR A 332 1.69 -5.30 24.41
C TYR A 332 0.39 -6.05 24.73
N PRO A 333 0.35 -6.90 25.78
CA PRO A 333 1.50 -7.39 26.54
C PRO A 333 2.54 -8.01 25.61
N PHE A 334 3.82 -7.87 25.94
CA PHE A 334 4.89 -8.38 25.09
C PHE A 334 4.78 -9.91 24.99
N ASP A 335 4.58 -10.41 23.77
CA ASP A 335 4.55 -11.85 23.49
C ASP A 335 5.04 -12.12 22.07
N LYS A 336 6.31 -12.52 21.97
CA LYS A 336 6.96 -12.93 20.72
C LYS A 336 6.23 -14.06 19.98
N ARG A 337 5.36 -14.83 20.67
CA ARG A 337 4.62 -15.96 20.09
C ARG A 337 3.25 -15.57 19.52
N ALA A 338 2.77 -14.34 19.77
CA ALA A 338 1.47 -13.88 19.29
C ALA A 338 1.36 -13.88 17.75
N THR A 339 2.50 -13.78 17.08
CA THR A 339 2.66 -13.84 15.63
C THR A 339 3.05 -15.26 15.21
N SER A 340 2.08 -16.17 15.17
CA SER A 340 2.31 -17.61 14.87
C SER A 340 2.82 -17.86 13.45
N LYS A 341 3.33 -19.08 13.23
CA LYS A 341 3.95 -19.48 11.97
C LYS A 341 3.00 -19.40 10.76
N GLU A 342 1.71 -19.63 10.98
CA GLU A 342 0.70 -19.58 9.93
C GLU A 342 0.30 -18.16 9.48
N LYS A 343 0.34 -17.16 10.38
CA LYS A 343 0.04 -15.76 10.01
C LYS A 343 1.12 -15.17 9.09
N LEU A 344 2.37 -15.59 9.28
CA LEU A 344 3.50 -15.23 8.43
C LEU A 344 3.36 -15.84 7.02
N LEU A 345 2.83 -17.05 6.91
CA LEU A 345 2.53 -17.69 5.62
C LEU A 345 1.43 -16.97 4.81
N GLN A 346 0.45 -16.35 5.47
CA GLN A 346 -0.63 -15.57 4.82
C GLN A 346 -0.22 -14.13 4.43
N SER A 347 0.73 -13.52 5.15
CA SER A 347 1.24 -12.17 4.82
C SER A 347 1.92 -12.09 3.45
N ALA A 348 2.73 -13.11 3.16
CA ALA A 348 3.57 -13.16 1.98
C ALA A 348 2.78 -13.44 0.68
N THR A 349 1.48 -13.73 0.78
CA THR A 349 0.52 -13.86 -0.32
C THR A 349 -0.33 -12.59 -0.51
N THR A 350 -0.45 -11.76 0.52
CA THR A 350 -1.31 -10.54 0.51
C THR A 350 -0.55 -9.30 0.00
N SER A 351 0.77 -9.25 0.16
CA SER A 351 1.61 -8.18 -0.41
C SER A 351 1.62 -8.15 -1.94
N GLU A 352 1.53 -9.30 -2.62
CA GLU A 352 1.44 -9.37 -4.09
C GLU A 352 0.09 -8.87 -4.65
N SER A 353 -1.01 -9.01 -3.88
CA SER A 353 -2.34 -8.57 -4.32
C SER A 353 -2.57 -7.06 -4.12
N ASN A 354 -1.94 -6.43 -3.13
CA ASN A 354 -2.01 -4.98 -2.96
C ASN A 354 -1.08 -4.22 -3.92
N THR A 355 0.06 -4.80 -4.32
CA THR A 355 0.99 -4.15 -5.25
C THR A 355 0.44 -4.10 -6.70
N SER A 356 -0.40 -5.06 -7.10
CA SER A 356 -1.04 -5.07 -8.43
C SER A 356 -2.16 -4.04 -8.59
N LEU A 357 -2.79 -3.60 -7.49
CA LEU A 357 -3.77 -2.51 -7.50
C LEU A 357 -3.13 -1.12 -7.64
N PHE A 358 -1.86 -0.97 -7.26
CA PHE A 358 -1.12 0.30 -7.43
C PHE A 358 -0.40 0.40 -8.77
N GLN A 359 -0.06 -0.71 -9.43
CA GLN A 359 0.59 -0.69 -10.75
C GLN A 359 -0.38 -0.66 -11.94
N SER A 360 -1.62 -1.14 -11.79
CA SER A 360 -2.60 -1.22 -12.90
C SER A 360 -3.17 0.11 -13.39
N ASN A 361 -2.80 1.25 -12.80
CA ASN A 361 -3.15 2.59 -13.31
C ASN A 361 -1.98 3.29 -14.04
N THR A 362 -0.92 2.56 -14.42
CA THR A 362 0.32 3.17 -14.96
C THR A 362 0.77 2.61 -16.32
N THR A 363 -0.16 2.27 -17.20
CA THR A 363 0.13 2.15 -18.64
C THR A 363 -1.05 2.68 -19.44
N ASP A 364 -1.16 4.00 -19.50
CA ASP A 364 -1.71 4.66 -20.68
C ASP A 364 -0.77 5.81 -20.97
N LYS A 365 0.03 5.66 -22.02
CA LYS A 365 0.44 6.78 -22.86
C LYS A 365 1.08 6.32 -24.16
N ILE A 366 0.56 6.93 -25.22
CA ILE A 366 1.20 7.21 -26.50
C ILE A 366 1.11 6.05 -27.50
N GLU A 367 0.11 6.13 -28.39
CA GLU A 367 0.39 5.88 -29.80
C GLU A 367 -0.31 6.91 -30.68
N ASP A 368 0.51 7.44 -31.56
CA ASP A 368 0.29 8.55 -32.47
C ASP A 368 -0.49 8.11 -33.71
N LYS A 369 -1.08 9.08 -34.38
CA LYS A 369 -1.81 8.90 -35.64
C LYS A 369 -0.86 8.47 -36.77
N THR A 370 -1.18 7.39 -37.47
CA THR A 370 -1.00 7.29 -38.94
C THR A 370 -1.96 6.27 -39.57
N SER A 371 -2.90 6.81 -40.35
CA SER A 371 -3.42 6.36 -41.66
C SER A 371 -3.43 4.86 -42.02
N SER A 372 -4.61 4.31 -42.31
CA SER A 372 -5.13 4.11 -43.69
C SER A 372 -6.20 2.99 -43.77
N ASN A 373 -7.28 3.29 -44.53
CA ASN A 373 -8.17 2.41 -45.31
C ASN A 373 -8.81 1.17 -44.64
N THR A 374 -10.06 0.81 -44.83
CA THR A 374 -11.19 1.17 -45.69
C THR A 374 -12.32 0.29 -45.16
N ASN A 375 -13.56 0.80 -45.03
CA ASN A 375 -14.73 0.11 -45.56
C ASN A 375 -15.98 0.96 -45.43
N VAL A 376 -16.54 1.20 -46.60
CA VAL A 376 -17.76 1.90 -46.92
C VAL A 376 -18.96 1.05 -46.48
N VAL A 377 -19.89 1.63 -45.71
CA VAL A 377 -21.33 1.44 -45.94
C VAL A 377 -22.05 2.74 -45.59
N ASN A 378 -22.58 3.39 -46.63
CA ASN A 378 -23.55 4.48 -46.57
C ASN A 378 -24.84 4.07 -45.85
N LEU A 379 -25.51 4.98 -45.14
CA LEU A 379 -26.85 5.45 -45.52
C LEU A 379 -27.42 6.51 -44.55
N ARG A 380 -27.78 7.64 -45.18
CA ARG A 380 -28.89 8.58 -44.91
C ARG A 380 -28.75 9.67 -43.85
N ARG A 381 -28.62 10.87 -44.40
CA ARG A 381 -28.95 12.19 -43.84
C ARG A 381 -30.45 12.37 -43.60
N SER A 382 -30.76 13.12 -42.54
CA SER A 382 -31.86 14.09 -42.42
C SER A 382 -31.49 15.00 -41.22
N SER A 383 -31.03 16.25 -41.46
CA SER A 383 -31.78 17.51 -41.23
C SER A 383 -32.50 17.54 -39.86
N SER A 384 -32.35 18.52 -38.95
CA SER A 384 -32.03 19.95 -39.04
C SER A 384 -31.93 20.50 -37.60
N CYS A 385 -30.97 21.38 -37.28
CA CYS A 385 -31.03 22.24 -36.09
C CYS A 385 -30.83 23.70 -36.53
N PRO A 386 -31.67 24.66 -36.10
CA PRO A 386 -31.40 26.08 -36.27
C PRO A 386 -30.61 26.66 -35.09
N ASN A 387 -29.68 27.56 -35.41
CA ASN A 387 -29.00 28.45 -34.47
C ASN A 387 -29.98 29.49 -33.90
N PRO A 388 -29.83 29.94 -32.63
CA PRO A 388 -30.42 31.19 -32.18
C PRO A 388 -29.45 32.36 -32.41
N SER A 389 -29.92 33.35 -33.14
CA SER A 389 -29.34 34.69 -33.24
C SER A 389 -29.70 35.54 -32.02
N SER A 390 -28.81 36.49 -31.77
CA SER A 390 -28.83 37.59 -30.82
C SER A 390 -29.94 38.63 -31.03
N GLU A 391 -30.14 39.47 -29.99
CA GLU A 391 -30.84 40.77 -29.95
C GLU A 391 -32.39 40.69 -29.97
N ASP A 392 -33.18 41.45 -29.22
CA ASP A 392 -32.99 42.48 -28.19
C ASP A 392 -34.40 42.75 -27.59
N ILE A 393 -34.48 43.72 -26.67
CA ILE A 393 -35.66 44.56 -26.35
C ILE A 393 -36.56 44.10 -25.19
N LYS A 394 -36.22 44.51 -23.96
CA LYS A 394 -36.80 45.63 -23.18
C LYS A 394 -36.73 45.44 -21.67
#